data_AF-A0A4P9XW37-F1
#
_entry.id   AF-A0A4P9XW37-F1
#
_cell.length_a   1.000
_cell.length_b   1.000
_cell.length_c   1.000
_cell.angle_alpha   90.00
_cell.angle_beta   90.00
_cell.angle_gamma   90.00
#
_symmetry.space_group_name_H-M   'P 1'
#
loop_
_entity.id
_entity.type
_entity.pdbx_description
1 polymer ?
#
loop_
_entity_poly.entity_id
_entity_poly.type
_entity_poly.pdbx_seq_one_letter_code
_entity_poly.pdbx_strand_id
1 'polypeptide(L)'
;MNRTRALGVYRQLLRIQHQRFQGDDIIVKAARDRTRDEFVKLRNETDPEKIEAALTHGREVALLLERNVAQASRVDSQPGVYKLNITQQHEINKNPAVKISDLRKNKQTSCCGGSSK
;
A
#
# COMPACT_ATOMS: atom_id res chain seq x y z
N MET A 1 -6.79 -18.89 -24.53
CA MET A 1 -7.46 -17.75 -23.88
C MET A 1 -6.78 -17.31 -22.58
N ASN A 2 -6.16 -18.21 -21.80
CA ASN A 2 -5.59 -17.88 -20.48
C ASN A 2 -4.29 -17.06 -20.52
N ARG A 3 -3.43 -17.28 -21.53
CA ARG A 3 -2.13 -16.58 -21.63
C ARG A 3 -2.26 -15.06 -21.81
N THR A 4 -3.20 -14.60 -22.64
CA THR A 4 -3.44 -13.17 -22.86
C THR A 4 -3.97 -12.50 -21.60
N ARG A 5 -4.87 -13.16 -20.86
CA ARG A 5 -5.39 -12.68 -19.57
C ARG A 5 -4.28 -12.58 -18.51
N ALA A 6 -3.43 -13.61 -18.41
CA ALA A 6 -2.28 -13.61 -17.49
C ALA A 6 -1.30 -12.48 -17.79
N LEU A 7 -0.96 -12.26 -19.06
CA LEU A 7 -0.10 -11.14 -19.46
C LEU A 7 -0.73 -9.77 -19.18
N GLY A 8 -2.07 -9.66 -19.29
CA GLY A 8 -2.81 -8.46 -18.92
C GLY A 8 -2.63 -8.11 -17.44
N VAL A 9 -2.91 -9.06 -16.55
CA VAL A 9 -2.76 -8.88 -15.09
C VAL A 9 -1.30 -8.60 -14.72
N TYR A 10 -0.36 -9.33 -15.32
CA TYR A 10 1.07 -9.12 -15.09
C TYR A 10 1.50 -7.69 -15.44
N ARG A 11 1.14 -7.18 -16.62
CA ARG A 11 1.46 -5.81 -17.04
C ARG A 11 0.78 -4.77 -16.16
N GLN A 12 -0.45 -5.01 -15.74
CA GLN A 12 -1.18 -4.13 -14.82
C GLN A 12 -0.44 -3.99 -13.49
N LEU A 13 0.00 -5.11 -12.89
CA LEU A 13 0.79 -5.12 -11.67
C LEU A 13 2.09 -4.33 -11.82
N LEU A 14 2.87 -4.59 -12.87
CA LEU A 14 4.13 -3.87 -13.10
C LEU A 14 3.93 -2.37 -13.26
N ARG A 15 2.84 -1.95 -13.92
CA ARG A 15 2.50 -0.54 -14.09
C ARG A 15 2.15 0.11 -12.75
N ILE A 16 1.29 -0.52 -11.96
CA ILE A 16 0.88 0.01 -10.65
C ILE A 16 2.08 0.08 -9.69
N GLN A 17 2.90 -0.97 -9.64
CA GLN A 17 4.14 -0.99 -8.84
C GLN A 17 5.04 0.18 -9.20
N HIS A 18 5.28 0.42 -10.49
CA HIS A 18 6.09 1.55 -10.93
C HIS A 18 5.48 2.91 -10.55
N GLN A 19 4.16 3.06 -10.64
CA GLN A 19 3.48 4.29 -10.27
C GLN A 19 3.48 4.54 -8.75
N ARG A 20 3.30 3.49 -7.94
CA ARG A 20 3.23 3.61 -6.47
C ARG A 20 4.60 3.77 -5.84
N PHE A 21 5.62 3.13 -6.40
CA PHE A 21 6.99 3.15 -5.89
C PHE A 21 7.90 4.11 -6.68
N GLN A 22 7.33 5.15 -7.27
CA GLN A 22 8.08 6.06 -8.14
C GLN A 22 9.20 6.77 -7.36
N GLY A 23 10.44 6.66 -7.86
CA GLY A 23 11.63 7.23 -7.22
C GLY A 23 12.32 6.29 -6.23
N ASP A 24 11.80 5.07 -6.03
CA ASP A 24 12.42 4.02 -5.22
C ASP A 24 12.68 2.77 -6.09
N ASP A 25 13.77 2.83 -6.86
CA ASP A 25 14.13 1.78 -7.82
C ASP A 25 14.40 0.42 -7.15
N ILE A 26 14.85 0.43 -5.88
CA ILE A 26 15.10 -0.79 -5.11
C ILE A 26 13.78 -1.50 -4.84
N ILE A 27 12.78 -0.77 -4.34
CA ILE A 27 11.45 -1.32 -4.08
C ILE A 27 10.73 -1.69 -5.38
N VAL A 28 10.83 -0.87 -6.43
CA VAL A 28 10.28 -1.21 -7.75
C VAL A 28 10.87 -2.53 -8.23
N LYS A 29 12.19 -2.72 -8.17
CA LYS A 29 12.84 -3.95 -8.61
C LYS A 29 12.40 -5.15 -7.77
N ALA A 30 12.41 -5.03 -6.44
CA ALA A 30 11.98 -6.12 -5.55
C ALA A 30 10.52 -6.52 -5.80
N ALA A 31 9.63 -5.56 -6.01
CA ALA A 31 8.22 -5.80 -6.32
C ALA A 31 8.05 -6.50 -7.67
N ARG A 32 8.82 -6.10 -8.69
CA ARG A 32 8.84 -6.74 -10.01
C ARG A 32 9.34 -8.18 -9.95
N ASP A 33 10.44 -8.42 -9.24
CA ASP A 33 11.02 -9.74 -9.07
C ASP A 33 10.04 -10.68 -8.36
N ARG A 34 9.37 -10.18 -7.29
CA ARG A 34 8.34 -10.96 -6.61
C ARG A 34 7.16 -11.31 -7.52
N THR A 35 6.65 -10.36 -8.29
CA THR A 35 5.57 -10.64 -9.26
C THR A 35 6.02 -11.68 -10.28
N ARG A 36 7.25 -11.56 -10.79
CA ARG A 36 7.80 -12.52 -11.76
C ARG A 36 7.85 -13.92 -11.17
N ASP A 37 8.35 -14.07 -9.96
CA ASP A 37 8.48 -15.37 -9.30
C ASP A 37 7.13 -16.07 -9.14
N GLU A 38 6.11 -15.36 -8.69
CA GLU A 38 4.77 -15.93 -8.52
C GLU A 38 4.15 -16.36 -9.86
N PHE A 39 4.32 -15.57 -10.92
CA PHE A 39 3.84 -15.94 -12.25
C PHE A 39 4.64 -17.10 -12.87
N VAL A 40 5.93 -17.22 -12.57
CA VAL A 40 6.78 -18.33 -13.03
C VAL A 40 6.41 -19.64 -12.34
N LYS A 41 6.12 -19.61 -11.03
CA LYS A 41 5.65 -20.80 -10.27
C LYS A 41 4.40 -21.42 -10.90
N LEU A 42 3.48 -20.59 -11.35
CA LEU A 42 2.20 -21.01 -11.93
C LEU A 42 2.25 -21.20 -13.45
N ARG A 43 3.42 -21.08 -14.09
CA ARG A 43 3.57 -21.12 -15.55
C ARG A 43 3.09 -22.43 -16.20
N ASN A 44 3.27 -23.54 -15.50
CA ASN A 44 2.94 -24.88 -15.99
C ASN A 44 1.63 -25.42 -15.40
N GLU A 45 0.89 -24.60 -14.65
CA GLU A 45 -0.40 -25.02 -14.10
C GLU A 45 -1.41 -25.21 -15.24
N THR A 46 -2.11 -26.35 -15.23
CA THR A 46 -3.08 -26.73 -16.26
C THR A 46 -4.51 -26.72 -15.74
N ASP A 47 -4.69 -26.65 -14.42
CA ASP A 47 -6.00 -26.61 -13.79
C ASP A 47 -6.68 -25.24 -14.03
N PRO A 48 -7.83 -25.21 -14.73
CA PRO A 48 -8.52 -23.96 -15.06
C PRO A 48 -8.98 -23.19 -13.82
N GLU A 49 -9.37 -23.86 -12.74
CA GLU A 49 -9.87 -23.21 -11.52
C GLU A 49 -8.75 -22.48 -10.80
N LYS A 50 -7.58 -23.13 -10.67
CA LYS A 50 -6.39 -22.51 -10.07
C LYS A 50 -5.88 -21.34 -10.88
N ILE A 51 -5.92 -21.43 -12.21
CA ILE A 51 -5.54 -20.32 -13.09
C ILE A 51 -6.45 -19.12 -12.85
N GLU A 52 -7.78 -19.32 -12.82
CA GLU A 52 -8.71 -18.21 -12.57
C GLU A 52 -8.57 -17.62 -11.16
N ALA A 53 -8.34 -18.46 -10.15
CA ALA A 53 -8.06 -18.02 -8.79
C ALA A 53 -6.79 -17.16 -8.73
N ALA A 54 -5.70 -17.60 -9.37
CA ALA A 54 -4.44 -16.85 -9.43
C ALA A 54 -4.59 -15.51 -10.17
N LEU A 55 -5.33 -15.50 -11.29
CA LEU A 55 -5.61 -14.26 -12.03
C LEU A 55 -6.44 -13.28 -11.20
N THR A 56 -7.39 -13.79 -10.41
CA THR A 56 -8.23 -12.96 -9.53
C THR A 56 -7.39 -12.39 -8.39
N HIS A 57 -6.59 -13.23 -7.75
CA HIS A 57 -5.64 -12.80 -6.73
C HIS A 57 -4.69 -11.71 -7.25
N GLY A 58 -4.12 -11.87 -8.44
CA GLY A 58 -3.27 -10.83 -9.05
C GLY A 58 -3.99 -9.50 -9.29
N ARG A 59 -5.27 -9.52 -9.66
CA ARG A 59 -6.09 -8.31 -9.81
C ARG A 59 -6.39 -7.64 -8.47
N GLU A 60 -6.67 -8.43 -7.43
CA GLU A 60 -6.91 -7.91 -6.08
C GLU A 60 -5.65 -7.25 -5.50
N VAL A 61 -4.49 -7.88 -5.67
CA VAL A 61 -3.20 -7.30 -5.28
C VAL A 61 -2.97 -5.99 -6.03
N ALA A 62 -3.27 -5.93 -7.32
CA ALA A 62 -3.16 -4.69 -8.10
C ALA A 62 -4.05 -3.58 -7.54
N LEU A 63 -5.32 -3.87 -7.24
CA LEU A 63 -6.25 -2.91 -6.64
C LEU A 63 -5.80 -2.44 -5.25
N LEU A 64 -5.30 -3.37 -4.42
CA LEU A 64 -4.79 -3.05 -3.10
C LEU A 64 -3.59 -2.10 -3.19
N LEU A 65 -2.63 -2.38 -4.07
CA LEU A 65 -1.49 -1.50 -4.30
C LEU A 65 -1.93 -0.13 -4.81
N GLU A 66 -2.90 -0.07 -5.72
CA GLU A 66 -3.36 1.18 -6.30
C GLU A 66 -4.12 2.07 -5.31
N ARG A 67 -4.93 1.47 -4.43
CA ARG A 67 -5.86 2.19 -3.55
C ARG A 67 -5.35 2.41 -2.13
N ASN A 68 -4.56 1.49 -1.60
CA ASN A 68 -4.23 1.46 -0.17
C ASN A 68 -2.76 1.77 0.12
N VAL A 69 -1.88 1.69 -0.88
CA VAL A 69 -0.45 1.93 -0.69
C VAL A 69 -0.06 3.32 -1.20
N ALA A 70 0.25 4.21 -0.26
CA ALA A 70 0.84 5.51 -0.53
C ALA A 70 2.32 5.52 -0.10
N GLN A 71 3.20 6.02 -0.98
CA GLN A 71 4.61 6.22 -0.64
C GLN A 71 4.86 7.68 -0.26
N ALA A 72 5.65 7.88 0.79
CA ALA A 72 6.17 9.19 1.17
C ALA A 72 7.50 9.45 0.47
N SER A 73 7.69 10.66 -0.07
CA SER A 73 8.96 11.14 -0.61
C SER A 73 9.52 12.24 0.29
N ARG A 74 10.83 12.23 0.52
CA ARG A 74 11.48 13.29 1.29
C ARG A 74 11.46 14.58 0.48
N VAL A 75 11.18 15.71 1.13
CA VAL A 75 11.24 17.03 0.50
C VAL A 75 12.66 17.56 0.63
N ASP A 76 13.41 17.64 -0.47
CA ASP A 76 14.83 18.01 -0.42
C ASP A 76 15.08 19.43 0.12
N SER A 77 14.10 20.33 -0.02
CA SER A 77 14.20 21.70 0.49
C SER A 77 14.01 21.84 2.01
N GLN A 78 13.49 20.80 2.70
CA GLN A 78 13.18 20.87 4.12
C GLN A 78 13.57 19.57 4.84
N PRO A 79 14.65 19.58 5.65
CA PRO A 79 15.09 18.40 6.37
C PRO A 79 14.01 17.93 7.35
N GLY A 80 13.72 16.62 7.35
CA GLY A 80 12.71 16.01 8.20
C GLY A 80 11.27 16.09 7.67
N VAL A 81 11.05 16.73 6.52
CA VAL A 81 9.71 16.85 5.92
C VAL A 81 9.52 15.81 4.83
N TYR A 82 8.38 15.12 4.87
CA TYR A 82 7.99 14.11 3.90
C TYR A 82 6.65 14.46 3.26
N LYS A 83 6.57 14.32 1.95
CA LYS A 83 5.36 14.50 1.16
C LYS A 83 4.76 13.14 0.83
N LEU A 84 3.51 12.93 1.27
CA LEU A 84 2.73 11.75 0.92
C LEU A 84 2.13 11.88 -0.48
N ASN A 85 2.32 10.87 -1.32
CA ASN A 85 1.80 10.83 -2.67
C ASN A 85 0.40 10.18 -2.71
N ILE A 86 -0.60 10.89 -2.19
CA ILE A 86 -2.00 10.45 -2.23
C ILE A 86 -2.62 10.91 -3.55
N THR A 87 -3.03 9.94 -4.38
CA THR A 87 -3.78 10.16 -5.63
C THR A 87 -5.28 9.98 -5.43
N GLN A 88 -6.09 10.42 -6.40
CA GLN A 88 -7.56 10.26 -6.40
C GLN A 88 -8.04 8.81 -6.32
N GLN A 89 -7.20 7.84 -6.70
CA GLN A 89 -7.54 6.42 -6.65
C GLN A 89 -7.46 5.86 -5.22
N HIS A 90 -6.86 6.57 -4.27
CA HIS A 90 -6.77 6.07 -2.91
C HIS A 90 -8.15 6.05 -2.26
N GLU A 91 -8.42 4.95 -1.56
CA GLU A 91 -9.65 4.82 -0.81
C GLU A 91 -9.53 5.66 0.47
N ILE A 92 -10.27 6.76 0.52
CA ILE A 92 -10.36 7.60 1.72
C ILE A 92 -11.59 7.13 2.51
N ASN A 93 -11.35 6.30 3.52
CA ASN A 93 -12.39 5.87 4.42
C ASN A 93 -12.78 6.99 5.40
N LYS A 94 -14.10 7.21 5.56
CA LYS A 94 -14.62 8.13 6.57
C LYS A 94 -14.44 7.48 7.94
N ASN A 95 -13.42 7.91 8.67
CA ASN A 95 -13.27 7.49 10.06
C ASN A 95 -14.42 8.11 10.87
N PRO A 96 -15.09 7.36 11.79
CA PRO A 96 -16.07 7.95 12.68
C PRO A 96 -15.41 9.07 13.49
N ALA A 97 -16.18 10.10 13.82
CA ALA A 97 -15.69 11.23 14.61
C ALA A 97 -15.02 10.70 15.89
N VAL A 98 -13.74 11.04 16.08
CA VAL A 98 -13.01 10.72 17.31
C VAL A 98 -13.81 11.33 18.45
N LYS A 99 -14.32 10.49 19.36
CA LYS A 99 -15.03 10.97 20.55
C LYS A 99 -14.03 11.72 21.43
N ILE A 100 -14.00 13.05 21.28
CA ILE A 100 -13.14 13.97 22.06
C ILE A 100 -13.36 13.80 23.57
N SER A 101 -14.52 13.26 23.98
CA SER A 101 -14.84 12.93 25.38
C SER A 101 -13.84 11.97 26.01
N ASP A 102 -13.27 11.02 25.26
CA ASP A 102 -12.32 10.05 25.81
C ASP A 102 -10.89 10.61 25.90
N LEU A 103 -10.55 11.61 25.08
CA LEU A 103 -9.29 12.36 25.19
C LEU A 103 -9.29 13.35 26.36
N ARG A 104 -10.46 13.84 26.79
CA ARG A 104 -10.61 14.79 27.91
C ARG A 104 -10.62 14.13 29.28
N LYS A 105 -10.87 12.81 29.38
CA LYS A 105 -10.87 12.08 30.66
C LYS A 105 -9.50 12.02 31.33
N ASN A 106 -8.41 12.28 30.60
CA ASN A 106 -7.06 12.27 31.17
C ASN A 106 -6.52 13.66 31.59
N LYS A 107 -7.40 14.67 31.69
CA LYS A 107 -7.00 16.01 32.18
C LYS A 107 -7.44 16.31 33.61
N GLN A 108 -7.62 15.28 34.44
CA GLN A 108 -7.94 15.48 35.85
C GLN A 108 -7.50 14.30 36.73
N THR A 109 -6.19 14.12 36.91
CA THR A 109 -5.65 13.66 38.20
C THR A 109 -4.43 14.49 38.55
N SER A 110 -4.49 15.19 39.68
CA SER A 110 -3.35 15.88 40.27
C SER A 110 -2.37 14.87 40.84
N CYS A 111 -1.07 15.01 40.60
CA CYS A 111 -0.07 14.49 41.52
C CYS A 111 1.26 15.22 41.38
N CYS A 112 1.86 15.55 42.53
CA CYS A 112 3.12 16.26 42.79
C CYS A 112 3.08 17.79 42.65
N GLY A 113 2.43 18.43 43.63
CA GLY A 113 2.90 19.70 44.16
C GLY A 113 4.05 19.48 45.15
N GLY A 114 4.98 20.44 45.22
CA GLY A 114 6.05 20.50 46.23
C GLY A 114 6.95 21.73 46.00
N SER A 115 6.82 22.71 46.90
CA SER A 115 7.24 24.11 46.80
C SER A 115 8.70 24.43 46.51
N SER A 116 8.91 25.54 45.81
CA SER A 116 10.08 26.41 45.98
C SER A 116 10.02 27.12 47.33
N LYS A 117 11.03 26.92 48.18
CA LYS A 117 11.62 27.92 49.08
C LYS A 117 12.95 27.44 49.59
#